data_AF-A0A453FVG8-F1
#
_entry.id   AF-A0A453FVG8-F1
#
_cell.length_a   1.000
_cell.length_b   1.000
_cell.length_c   1.000
_cell.angle_alpha   90.00
_cell.angle_beta   90.00
_cell.angle_gamma   90.00
#
_symmetry.space_group_name_H-M   'P 1'
#
loop_
_entity.id
_entity.type
_entity.pdbx_description
1 polymer ?
#
loop_
_entity_poly.entity_id
_entity_poly.type
_entity_poly.pdbx_seq_one_letter_code
_entity_poly.pdbx_strand_id
1 'polypeptide(L)'
;NDLFKVAVSQPKVPVGVDPKSILCEFFKVGQCQKGFKCKFSHDLNVQRKGEKIDIYSDKRDGEEEDTMDDWDQETLEKVIASKNAEYQQNKPTDIVC
;
A
#
# COMPACT_ATOMS: atom_id res chain seq x y z
N ASN A 1 12.61 37.69 21.05
CA ASN A 1 12.72 36.43 20.27
C ASN A 1 11.79 36.44 19.04
N ASP A 2 11.77 37.52 18.24
CA ASP A 2 10.99 37.61 17.00
C ASP A 2 11.86 37.55 15.72
N LEU A 3 13.18 37.46 15.88
CA LEU A 3 14.15 37.54 14.78
C LEU A 3 14.24 36.29 13.90
N PHE A 4 13.65 35.16 14.34
CA PHE A 4 13.70 33.86 13.63
C PHE A 4 12.32 33.32 13.24
N LYS A 5 11.33 34.19 13.01
CA LYS A 5 10.08 33.76 12.36
C LYS A 5 10.39 33.39 10.92
N VAL A 6 10.68 32.12 10.68
CA VAL A 6 10.76 31.53 9.33
C VAL A 6 9.50 31.97 8.59
N ALA A 7 9.66 32.77 7.54
CA ALA A 7 8.55 33.24 6.72
C ALA A 7 8.02 32.08 5.88
N VAL A 8 7.29 31.17 6.52
CA VAL A 8 6.62 30.06 5.85
C VAL A 8 5.38 30.63 5.14
N SER A 9 5.27 30.45 3.83
CA SER A 9 4.13 30.89 3.03
C SER A 9 3.51 29.70 2.33
N GLN A 10 2.27 29.36 2.69
CA GLN A 10 1.56 28.25 2.06
C GLN A 10 1.31 28.50 0.55
N PRO A 11 1.60 27.53 -0.32
CA PRO A 11 1.28 27.59 -1.73
C PRO A 11 -0.24 27.57 -1.95
N LYS A 12 -0.68 28.23 -3.02
CA LYS A 12 -2.10 28.25 -3.41
C LYS A 12 -2.52 26.88 -3.91
N VAL A 13 -3.65 26.40 -3.42
CA VAL A 13 -4.21 25.10 -3.77
C VAL A 13 -4.78 25.17 -5.20
N PRO A 14 -4.43 24.23 -6.11
CA PRO A 14 -5.05 24.12 -7.43
C PRO A 14 -6.57 23.90 -7.34
N VAL A 15 -7.32 24.38 -8.33
CA VAL A 15 -8.76 24.15 -8.40
C VAL A 15 -9.07 22.67 -8.61
N GLY A 16 -9.92 22.09 -7.75
CA GLY A 16 -10.35 20.69 -7.84
C GLY A 16 -9.65 19.72 -6.88
N VAL A 17 -8.65 20.16 -6.11
CA VAL A 17 -8.05 19.33 -5.05
C VAL A 17 -8.46 19.82 -3.67
N ASP A 18 -8.88 18.88 -2.81
CA ASP A 18 -9.28 19.22 -1.45
C ASP A 18 -8.07 19.75 -0.66
N PRO A 19 -8.14 20.96 -0.06
CA PRO A 19 -7.02 21.52 0.71
C PRO A 19 -6.55 20.63 1.85
N LYS A 20 -7.45 19.79 2.40
CA LYS A 20 -7.14 18.82 3.47
C LYS A 20 -6.31 17.63 2.97
N SER A 21 -6.20 17.40 1.67
CA SER A 21 -5.28 16.42 1.07
C SER A 21 -3.84 16.93 0.92
N ILE A 22 -3.59 18.19 1.32
CA ILE A 22 -2.28 18.83 1.24
C ILE A 22 -1.78 19.09 2.66
N LEU A 23 -0.51 18.79 2.91
CA LEU A 23 0.11 19.01 4.21
C LEU A 23 0.22 20.52 4.52
N CYS A 24 -0.10 20.90 5.76
CA CYS A 24 0.05 22.26 6.25
C CYS A 24 1.52 22.60 6.50
N GLU A 25 2.11 23.48 5.70
CA GLU A 25 3.52 23.88 5.90
C GLU A 25 3.79 24.52 7.27
N PHE A 26 2.84 25.30 7.80
CA PHE A 26 2.93 25.83 9.15
C PHE A 26 2.92 24.74 10.23
N PHE A 27 2.22 23.63 9.98
CA PHE A 27 2.22 22.49 10.89
C PHE A 27 3.55 21.72 10.82
N LYS A 28 4.13 21.58 9.62
CA LYS A 28 5.47 21.00 9.44
C LYS A 28 6.54 21.74 10.26
N VAL A 29 6.42 23.06 10.37
CA VAL A 29 7.34 23.92 11.13
C VAL A 29 6.89 24.11 12.59
N GLY A 30 5.78 23.50 13.02
CA GLY A 30 5.27 23.57 14.39
C GLY A 30 4.65 24.92 14.78
N GLN A 31 4.35 25.78 13.80
CA GLN A 31 3.84 27.15 14.00
C GLN A 31 2.35 27.30 13.59
N CYS A 32 1.64 26.20 13.34
CA CYS A 32 0.24 26.27 12.96
C CYS A 32 -0.66 26.69 14.14
N GLN A 33 -1.19 27.90 14.09
CA GLN A 33 -2.15 28.43 15.08
C GLN A 33 -3.60 27.98 14.85
N LYS A 34 -3.90 27.33 13.72
CA LYS A 34 -5.27 26.99 13.31
C LYS A 34 -5.79 25.69 13.91
N GLY A 35 -4.90 24.86 14.47
CA GLY A 35 -5.26 23.59 15.11
C GLY A 35 -6.18 22.72 14.24
N PHE A 36 -7.24 22.17 14.82
CA PHE A 36 -8.19 21.30 14.13
C PHE A 36 -9.00 21.98 13.01
N LYS A 37 -9.09 23.32 13.03
CA LYS A 37 -9.81 24.10 12.00
C LYS A 37 -8.90 24.48 10.81
N CYS A 38 -7.69 23.93 10.74
CA CYS A 38 -6.81 24.18 9.61
C CYS A 38 -7.42 23.62 8.32
N LYS A 39 -7.37 24.42 7.23
CA LYS A 39 -7.81 23.99 5.90
C LYS A 39 -6.89 22.90 5.32
N PHE A 40 -5.66 22.80 5.81
CA PHE A 40 -4.62 21.88 5.36
C PHE A 40 -4.43 20.74 6.35
N SER A 41 -3.93 19.60 5.89
CA SER A 41 -3.69 18.42 6.72
C SER A 41 -2.62 18.66 7.79
N HIS A 42 -2.88 18.18 8.99
CA HIS A 42 -1.89 18.03 10.06
C HIS A 42 -1.36 16.59 10.16
N ASP A 43 -1.64 15.76 9.15
CA ASP A 43 -1.08 14.43 9.07
C ASP A 43 0.19 14.45 8.20
N LEU A 44 1.33 14.19 8.84
CA LEU A 44 2.65 14.08 8.21
C LEU A 44 2.69 12.96 7.17
N ASN A 45 1.79 11.98 7.29
CA ASN A 45 1.70 10.86 6.37
C ASN A 45 1.07 11.23 5.01
N VAL A 46 0.35 12.34 4.93
CA VAL A 46 -0.29 12.80 3.67
C VAL A 46 0.74 13.18 2.60
N GLN A 47 1.98 13.51 3.00
CA GLN A 47 3.08 13.74 2.05
C GLN A 47 3.59 12.42 1.42
N ARG A 48 3.34 11.26 2.03
CA ARG A 48 3.59 9.96 1.43
C ARG A 48 2.46 9.62 0.47
N LYS A 49 2.33 10.40 -0.60
CA LYS A 49 1.72 9.87 -1.83
C LYS A 49 2.73 8.86 -2.39
N GLY A 50 2.73 7.65 -1.82
CA GLY A 50 3.32 6.51 -2.50
C GLY A 50 2.72 6.45 -3.89
N GLU A 51 3.53 6.08 -4.88
CA GLU A 51 3.04 5.86 -6.23
C GLU A 51 1.78 5.01 -6.14
N LYS A 52 0.71 5.44 -6.82
CA LYS A 52 -0.51 4.64 -6.87
C LYS A 52 -0.09 3.29 -7.43
N ILE A 53 -0.33 2.23 -6.67
CA ILE A 53 -0.19 0.87 -7.15
C ILE A 53 -1.16 0.80 -8.34
N ASP A 54 -0.59 0.73 -9.53
CA ASP A 54 -1.36 0.63 -10.76
C ASP A 54 -2.00 -0.77 -10.78
N ILE A 55 -3.32 -0.79 -10.94
CA ILE A 55 -4.12 -2.01 -10.96
C ILE A 55 -3.79 -2.87 -12.18
N TYR A 56 -3.23 -2.25 -13.22
CA TYR A 56 -2.87 -2.90 -14.48
C TYR A 56 -1.41 -3.32 -14.56
N SER A 57 -0.57 -2.90 -13.60
CA SER A 57 0.79 -3.42 -13.45
C SER A 57 0.76 -4.51 -12.37
N ASP A 58 0.36 -5.73 -12.72
CA ASP A 58 0.51 -6.85 -11.81
C ASP A 58 2.01 -7.10 -11.62
N LYS A 59 2.49 -6.89 -10.38
CA LYS A 59 3.90 -7.15 -10.05
C LYS A 59 4.26 -8.64 -10.12
N ARG A 60 3.26 -9.52 -10.24
CA ARG A 60 3.45 -10.97 -10.43
C ARG A 60 3.85 -11.34 -11.85
N ASP A 61 3.56 -10.49 -12.85
CA ASP A 61 3.93 -10.75 -14.25
C ASP A 61 5.44 -10.51 -14.53
N GLY A 62 6.20 -10.03 -13.53
CA GLY A 62 7.64 -9.82 -13.63
C GLY A 62 8.48 -10.99 -13.12
N GLU A 63 7.85 -12.02 -12.56
CA GLU A 63 8.50 -13.29 -12.24
C GLU A 63 8.29 -14.20 -13.45
N GLU A 64 9.41 -14.65 -14.01
CA GLU A 64 9.49 -15.49 -15.21
C GLU A 64 8.41 -16.57 -15.20
N GLU A 65 7.84 -16.84 -16.37
CA GLU A 65 6.89 -17.94 -16.58
C GLU A 65 7.47 -19.24 -16.00
N ASP A 66 7.15 -19.55 -14.74
CA ASP A 66 7.47 -20.82 -14.08
C ASP A 66 6.57 -21.91 -14.68
N THR A 67 6.79 -22.17 -15.97
CA THR A 67 6.21 -23.29 -16.69
C THR A 67 6.71 -24.60 -16.06
N MET A 68 5.80 -25.57 -15.89
CA MET A 68 6.09 -26.90 -15.30
C MET A 68 7.29 -27.63 -15.94
N ASP A 69 7.71 -27.18 -17.13
CA ASP A 69 8.80 -27.73 -17.90
C ASP A 69 10.19 -27.49 -17.25
N ASP A 70 10.35 -26.46 -16.41
CA ASP A 70 11.61 -26.13 -15.72
C ASP A 70 11.62 -26.55 -14.23
N TRP A 71 10.64 -27.38 -13.81
CA TRP A 71 10.55 -27.79 -12.40
C TRP A 71 11.54 -28.92 -12.07
N ASP A 72 12.48 -28.63 -11.17
CA ASP A 72 13.37 -29.63 -10.58
C ASP A 72 12.62 -30.63 -9.67
N GLN A 73 13.23 -31.79 -9.42
CA GLN A 73 12.68 -32.83 -8.54
C GLN A 73 12.33 -32.29 -7.13
N GLU A 74 13.10 -31.35 -6.61
CA GLU A 74 12.87 -30.76 -5.28
C GLU A 74 11.61 -29.89 -5.22
N THR A 75 11.33 -29.09 -6.26
CA THR A 75 10.10 -28.28 -6.33
C THR A 75 8.87 -29.16 -6.56
N LEU A 76 9.02 -30.21 -7.36
CA LEU A 76 7.97 -31.21 -7.58
C LEU A 76 7.56 -31.91 -6.27
N GLU A 77 8.53 -32.37 -5.47
CA GLU A 77 8.26 -33.00 -4.18
C GLU A 77 7.56 -32.05 -3.19
N LYS A 78 7.95 -30.77 -3.17
CA LYS A 78 7.30 -29.74 -2.34
C LYS A 78 5.83 -29.53 -2.72
N VAL A 79 5.52 -29.49 -4.02
CA VAL A 79 4.14 -29.34 -4.51
C VAL A 79 3.32 -30.61 -4.25
N ILE A 80 3.91 -31.80 -4.38
CA ILE A 80 3.24 -33.06 -4.02
C ILE A 80 2.91 -33.10 -2.53
N ALA A 81 3.85 -32.67 -1.67
CA ALA A 81 3.62 -32.63 -0.22
C ALA A 81 2.51 -31.65 0.16
N SER A 82 2.52 -30.44 -0.41
CA SER A 82 1.47 -29.44 -0.14
C SER A 82 0.09 -29.92 -0.60
N LYS A 83 0.00 -30.52 -1.79
CA LYS A 83 -1.26 -31.03 -2.34
C LYS A 83 -1.80 -32.24 -1.58
N ASN A 84 -0.94 -33.13 -1.09
CA ASN A 84 -1.37 -34.26 -0.24
C ASN A 84 -1.82 -33.80 1.15
N ALA A 85 -1.27 -32.72 1.70
CA ALA A 85 -1.73 -32.15 2.97
C ALA A 85 -3.13 -31.52 2.82
N GLU A 86 -3.42 -30.90 1.68
CA GLU A 86 -4.71 -30.27 1.38
C GLU A 86 -5.77 -31.30 0.98
N TYR A 87 -5.37 -32.37 0.27
CA TYR A 87 -6.28 -33.41 -0.21
C TYR A 87 -6.41 -34.57 0.78
N GLN A 88 -7.47 -34.56 1.60
CA GLN A 88 -7.88 -35.74 2.39
C GLN A 88 -8.41 -36.84 1.46
N GLN A 89 -7.58 -37.86 1.22
CA GLN A 89 -7.82 -39.02 0.33
C GLN A 89 -9.13 -39.79 0.61
N ASN A 90 -9.65 -39.76 1.84
CA ASN A 90 -10.81 -40.55 2.26
C ASN A 90 -11.91 -39.65 2.82
N LYS A 91 -12.55 -38.84 1.98
CA LYS A 91 -13.84 -38.25 2.36
C LYS A 91 -14.90 -39.36 2.32
N PRO A 92 -15.59 -39.67 3.43
CA PRO A 92 -16.67 -40.65 3.40
C PRO A 92 -17.72 -40.19 2.40
N THR A 93 -18.10 -41.06 1.46
CA THR A 93 -19.19 -40.78 0.53
C THR A 93 -20.51 -41.07 1.24
N ASP A 94 -21.49 -40.18 1.12
CA ASP A 94 -22.83 -40.33 1.73
C ASP A 94 -23.71 -41.38 1.01
N ILE A 95 -23.10 -42.27 0.22
CA ILE A 95 -23.81 -43.27 -0.56
C ILE A 95 -24.09 -44.47 0.35
N VAL A 96 -25.31 -44.54 0.87
CA VAL A 96 -25.84 -45.71 1.59
C VAL A 96 -26.26 -46.77 0.56
N CYS A 97 -25.69 -47.97 0.65
CA CYS A 97 -26.01 -49.15 -0.16
C CYS A 97 -27.25 -49.89 0.36
#